data_AF-A0ABD5SLZ0-F1
#
_entry.id   AF-A0ABD5SLZ0-F1
#
_cell.length_a   1.000
_cell.length_b   1.000
_cell.length_c   1.000
_cell.angle_alpha   90.00
_cell.angle_beta   90.00
_cell.angle_gamma   90.00
#
_symmetry.space_group_name_H-M   'P 1'
#
loop_
_entity.id
_entity.type
_entity.pdbx_description
1 polymer ?
#
loop_
_entity_poly.entity_id
_entity_poly.type
_entity_poly.pdbx_seq_one_letter_code
_entity_poly.pdbx_strand_id
1 'polypeptide(L)'
;MSLDPAFVGEDVPIIAEFDGGTTDPDDTGTDGTGDAMITITDNSDGTELQSSVAMTHQSTGTFEYVWDTSTANGAGSYGIEVSAEFGGETKIVQSHIRLR
;
A
#
# COMPACT_ATOMS: atom_id res chain seq x y z
N MET A 1 2.14 -9.31 -2.63
CA MET A 1 1.71 -8.12 -3.40
C MET A 1 2.04 -8.33 -4.87
N SER A 2 1.05 -8.17 -5.73
CA SER A 2 1.21 -8.22 -7.20
C SER A 2 0.92 -6.83 -7.77
N LEU A 3 1.75 -6.36 -8.69
CA LEU A 3 1.58 -5.06 -9.34
C LEU A 3 1.80 -5.23 -10.83
N ASP A 4 0.79 -4.91 -11.62
CA ASP A 4 0.93 -4.84 -13.06
C ASP A 4 1.63 -3.53 -13.46
N PRO A 5 2.39 -3.51 -14.57
CA PRO A 5 2.86 -2.26 -15.15
C PRO A 5 1.66 -1.36 -15.49
N ALA A 6 1.76 -0.08 -15.18
CA ALA A 6 0.72 0.91 -15.43
C ALA A 6 1.25 2.10 -16.23
N PHE A 7 0.35 2.96 -16.69
CA PHE A 7 0.70 4.24 -17.33
C PHE A 7 0.48 5.40 -16.37
N VAL A 8 1.23 6.48 -16.58
CA VAL A 8 1.00 7.73 -15.85
C VAL A 8 -0.40 8.26 -16.17
N GLY A 9 -1.16 8.60 -15.13
CA GLY A 9 -2.53 9.12 -15.23
C GLY A 9 -3.63 8.05 -15.18
N GLU A 10 -3.28 6.81 -14.86
CA GLU A 10 -4.23 5.74 -14.56
C GLU A 10 -4.46 5.58 -13.05
N ASP A 11 -5.63 5.06 -12.69
CA ASP A 11 -5.93 4.56 -11.35
C ASP A 11 -5.42 3.12 -11.24
N VAL A 12 -4.47 2.89 -10.34
CA VAL A 12 -3.82 1.58 -10.16
C VAL A 12 -4.25 0.95 -8.84
N PRO A 13 -4.95 -0.19 -8.85
CA PRO A 13 -5.24 -0.93 -7.62
C PRO A 13 -3.96 -1.59 -7.09
N ILE A 14 -3.64 -1.30 -5.83
CA ILE A 14 -2.54 -1.90 -5.07
C ILE A 14 -3.16 -2.81 -4.02
N ILE A 15 -2.97 -4.11 -4.19
CA ILE A 15 -3.49 -5.14 -3.28
C ILE A 15 -2.34 -5.72 -2.47
N ALA A 16 -2.38 -5.51 -1.16
CA ALA A 16 -1.45 -6.07 -0.19
C ALA A 16 -2.09 -7.28 0.49
N GLU A 17 -1.38 -8.40 0.48
CA GLU A 17 -1.77 -9.64 1.14
C GLU A 17 -0.68 -10.01 2.15
N PHE A 18 -1.09 -10.32 3.37
CA PHE A 18 -0.22 -10.73 4.46
C PHE A 18 -0.54 -12.17 4.89
N ASP A 19 0.43 -13.07 4.73
CA ASP A 19 0.31 -14.45 5.23
C ASP A 19 0.31 -14.47 6.77
N GLY A 20 -0.65 -15.19 7.33
CA GLY A 20 -0.69 -15.56 8.76
C GLY A 20 -1.51 -14.65 9.67
N GLY A 21 -2.81 -14.50 9.41
CA GLY A 21 -3.75 -13.88 10.35
C GLY A 21 -4.96 -14.78 10.56
N THR A 22 -4.94 -15.66 11.55
CA THR A 22 -6.18 -16.26 12.11
C THR A 22 -6.95 -15.24 12.96
N THR A 23 -6.40 -14.04 13.11
CA THR A 23 -6.95 -12.90 13.81
C THR A 23 -7.25 -11.85 12.76
N ASP A 24 -8.50 -11.44 12.69
CA ASP A 24 -8.94 -10.33 11.88
C ASP A 24 -8.14 -9.06 12.27
N PRO A 25 -7.58 -8.31 11.31
CA PRO A 25 -7.20 -6.94 11.57
C PRO A 25 -8.42 -6.01 11.83
N ASP A 26 -9.67 -6.48 11.76
CA ASP A 26 -10.87 -5.63 11.94
C ASP A 26 -11.29 -5.29 13.39
N ASP A 27 -10.64 -5.76 14.46
CA ASP A 27 -10.99 -5.39 15.86
C ASP A 27 -9.85 -5.73 16.85
N THR A 28 -9.14 -4.78 17.49
CA THR A 28 -9.56 -4.23 18.81
C THR A 28 -9.23 -2.73 19.04
N GLY A 29 -9.01 -1.92 18.00
CA GLY A 29 -8.61 -0.51 18.14
C GLY A 29 -9.74 0.51 18.04
N THR A 30 -10.22 1.06 19.16
CA THR A 30 -11.17 2.21 19.20
C THR A 30 -10.58 3.55 18.71
N ASP A 31 -9.39 3.57 18.10
CA ASP A 31 -8.61 4.80 17.87
C ASP A 31 -8.78 5.43 16.48
N GLY A 32 -9.46 4.75 15.56
CA GLY A 32 -9.77 5.26 14.23
C GLY A 32 -8.57 5.33 13.28
N THR A 33 -7.50 4.59 13.55
CA THR A 33 -6.38 4.44 12.61
C THR A 33 -6.61 3.27 11.65
N GLY A 34 -6.11 3.37 10.42
CA GLY A 34 -6.26 2.30 9.41
C GLY A 34 -5.32 1.14 9.70
N ASP A 35 -5.83 -0.10 9.63
CA ASP A 35 -5.09 -1.32 10.01
C ASP A 35 -3.91 -1.64 9.08
N ALA A 36 -3.87 -1.01 7.91
CA ALA A 36 -2.74 -1.00 7.00
C ALA A 36 -2.49 0.40 6.43
N MET A 37 -1.21 0.77 6.35
CA MET A 37 -0.74 2.06 5.86
C MET A 37 0.19 1.85 4.67
N ILE A 38 -0.04 2.61 3.60
CA ILE A 38 0.78 2.59 2.38
C ILE A 38 1.65 3.84 2.26
N THR A 39 2.90 3.64 1.84
CA THR A 39 3.82 4.68 1.41
C THR A 39 4.26 4.39 -0.02
N ILE A 40 4.22 5.40 -0.88
CA ILE A 40 4.65 5.32 -2.28
C ILE A 40 5.77 6.33 -2.50
N THR A 41 6.93 5.83 -2.92
CA THR A 41 8.16 6.63 -3.08
C THR A 41 8.62 6.60 -4.53
N ASP A 42 8.92 7.77 -5.09
CA ASP A 42 9.63 7.87 -6.36
C ASP A 42 11.09 7.42 -6.18
N ASN A 43 11.49 6.35 -6.87
CA ASN A 43 12.84 5.80 -6.72
C ASN A 43 13.91 6.66 -7.42
N SER A 44 13.53 7.66 -8.22
CA SER A 44 14.47 8.52 -8.93
C SER A 44 15.09 9.59 -8.02
N ASP A 45 14.32 10.11 -7.07
CA ASP A 45 14.71 11.22 -6.20
C ASP A 45 14.40 10.98 -4.71
N GLY A 46 13.68 9.91 -4.37
CA GLY A 46 13.28 9.57 -3.01
C GLY A 46 12.04 10.31 -2.51
N THR A 47 11.33 11.04 -3.36
CA THR A 47 10.14 11.79 -2.97
C THR A 47 9.01 10.83 -2.59
N GLU A 48 8.44 10.99 -1.39
CA GLU A 48 7.21 10.30 -1.00
C GLU A 48 6.01 11.00 -1.64
N LEU A 49 5.35 10.31 -2.59
CA LEU A 49 4.14 10.77 -3.25
C LEU A 49 2.89 10.50 -2.40
N GLN A 50 2.93 9.39 -1.66
CA GLN A 50 1.97 9.05 -0.61
C GLN A 50 2.79 8.69 0.62
N SER A 51 2.44 9.27 1.77
CA SER A 51 3.15 9.06 3.02
C SER A 51 2.17 8.58 4.07
N SER A 52 2.25 7.29 4.43
CA SER A 52 1.40 6.66 5.45
C SER A 52 -0.08 6.96 5.25
N VAL A 53 -0.65 6.48 4.15
CA VAL A 53 -2.07 6.60 3.83
C VAL A 53 -2.80 5.32 4.23
N ALA A 54 -3.95 5.45 4.88
CA ALA A 54 -4.76 4.29 5.25
C ALA A 54 -5.27 3.54 4.01
N MET A 55 -5.14 2.22 4.03
CA MET A 55 -5.72 1.32 3.02
C MET A 55 -7.12 0.86 3.44
N THR A 56 -7.90 0.42 2.47
CA THR A 56 -9.22 -0.18 2.71
C THR A 56 -9.06 -1.66 3.06
N HIS A 57 -9.63 -2.10 4.17
CA HIS A 57 -9.73 -3.52 4.51
C HIS A 57 -10.73 -4.22 3.59
N GLN A 58 -10.30 -5.28 2.92
CA GLN A 58 -11.15 -6.08 2.02
C GLN A 58 -11.58 -7.39 2.69
N SER A 59 -10.63 -8.07 3.33
CA SER A 59 -10.83 -9.30 4.09
C SER A 59 -9.59 -9.53 4.95
N THR A 60 -9.65 -10.47 5.90
CA THR A 60 -8.55 -10.77 6.81
C THR A 60 -7.19 -10.85 6.09
N GLY A 61 -6.27 -9.96 6.45
CA GLY A 61 -4.92 -9.90 5.87
C GLY A 61 -4.83 -9.35 4.44
N THR A 62 -5.92 -8.82 3.88
CA THR A 62 -6.01 -8.27 2.52
C THR A 62 -6.48 -6.82 2.55
N PHE A 63 -5.66 -5.95 1.98
CA PHE A 63 -5.89 -4.50 1.95
C PHE A 63 -5.73 -3.96 0.54
N GLU A 64 -6.56 -2.97 0.19
CA GLU A 64 -6.53 -2.32 -1.12
C GLU A 64 -6.37 -0.81 -1.00
N TYR A 65 -5.54 -0.26 -1.87
CA TYR A 65 -5.43 1.18 -2.11
C TYR A 65 -5.42 1.44 -3.61
N VAL A 66 -6.21 2.39 -4.07
CA VAL A 66 -6.20 2.82 -5.46
C VAL A 66 -5.31 4.05 -5.57
N TRP A 67 -4.17 3.89 -6.25
CA TRP A 67 -3.25 4.99 -6.50
C TRP A 67 -3.60 5.71 -7.80
N ASP A 68 -4.00 6.97 -7.70
CA ASP A 68 -4.10 7.89 -8.84
C ASP A 68 -2.68 8.31 -9.27
N THR A 69 -2.17 7.70 -10.34
CA THR A 69 -0.82 7.93 -10.85
C THR A 69 -0.67 9.26 -11.59
N SER A 70 -1.73 10.06 -11.75
CA SER A 70 -1.59 11.45 -12.23
C SER A 70 -0.79 12.31 -11.27
N THR A 71 -0.69 11.89 -10.01
CA THR A 71 0.14 12.50 -8.96
C THR A 71 1.62 12.11 -9.04
N ALA A 72 1.99 11.20 -9.95
CA ALA A 72 3.36 10.72 -10.09
C ALA A 72 4.27 11.74 -10.80
N ASN A 73 5.57 11.69 -10.51
CA ASN A 73 6.60 12.52 -11.17
C ASN A 73 6.96 12.03 -12.58
N GLY A 74 5.98 11.49 -13.31
CA GLY A 74 6.14 10.95 -14.66
C GLY A 74 6.47 9.46 -14.72
N ALA A 75 6.95 9.01 -15.87
CA ALA A 75 7.29 7.60 -16.08
C ALA A 75 8.54 7.24 -15.27
N GLY A 76 8.55 6.08 -14.61
CA GLY A 76 9.59 5.77 -13.64
C GLY A 76 9.34 4.49 -12.86
N SER A 77 10.21 4.22 -11.90
CA SER A 77 10.05 3.14 -10.92
C SER A 77 9.64 3.75 -9.59
N TYR A 78 8.63 3.18 -8.95
CA TYR A 78 8.10 3.65 -7.68
C TYR A 78 8.14 2.50 -6.67
N GLY A 79 8.71 2.76 -5.51
CA GLY A 79 8.69 1.86 -4.36
C GLY A 79 7.34 1.95 -3.68
N ILE A 80 6.81 0.80 -3.27
CA ILE A 80 5.57 0.69 -2.51
C ILE A 80 5.89 -0.08 -1.24
N GLU A 81 5.60 0.51 -0.10
CA GLU A 81 5.69 -0.12 1.21
C GLU A 81 4.32 -0.10 1.85
N VAL A 82 3.87 -1.26 2.32
CA VAL A 82 2.64 -1.39 3.10
C VAL A 82 3.01 -1.98 4.46
N SER A 83 2.65 -1.28 5.53
CA SER A 83 2.75 -1.78 6.90
C SER A 83 1.36 -2.08 7.45
N ALA A 84 1.22 -3.15 8.22
CA ALA A 84 -0.04 -3.53 8.87
C ALA A 84 0.25 -4.15 10.24
N GLU A 85 -0.63 -3.94 11.22
CA GLU A 85 -0.48 -4.50 12.57
C GLU A 85 -1.38 -5.72 12.77
N PHE A 86 -0.80 -6.83 13.22
CA PHE A 86 -1.52 -8.06 13.54
C PHE A 86 -1.15 -8.51 14.96
N GLY A 87 -2.09 -8.42 15.90
CA GLY A 87 -1.87 -8.91 17.27
C GLY A 87 -0.68 -8.27 18.00
N GLY A 88 -0.40 -6.99 17.74
CA GLY A 88 0.75 -6.26 18.30
C GLY A 88 2.07 -6.44 17.55
N GLU A 89 2.07 -7.17 16.43
CA GLU A 89 3.22 -7.29 15.53
C GLU A 89 2.98 -6.48 14.24
N THR A 90 3.91 -5.57 13.92
CA THR A 90 3.91 -4.88 12.62
C THR A 90 4.52 -5.78 11.55
N LYS A 91 3.74 -6.09 10.53
CA LYS A 91 4.20 -6.74 9.30
C LYS A 91 4.37 -5.70 8.20
N ILE A 92 5.38 -5.90 7.36
CA ILE A 92 5.68 -5.01 6.24
C ILE A 92 5.78 -5.83 4.96
N VAL A 93 5.14 -5.38 3.90
CA VAL A 93 5.30 -5.90 2.54
C VAL A 93 5.77 -4.76 1.65
N GLN A 94 6.83 -5.02 0.90
CA GLN A 94 7.40 -4.07 -0.05
C GLN A 94 7.28 -4.61 -1.48
N SER A 95 7.09 -3.71 -2.43
CA SER A 95 7.09 -4.00 -3.86
C SER A 95 7.55 -2.77 -4.64
N HIS A 96 7.56 -2.90 -5.97
CA HIS A 96 7.77 -1.78 -6.86
C HIS A 96 6.82 -1.85 -8.06
N ILE A 97 6.46 -0.69 -8.59
CA ILE A 97 5.73 -0.57 -9.87
C ILE A 97 6.54 0.28 -10.84
N ARG A 98 6.46 -0.06 -12.12
CA ARG A 98 7.05 0.74 -13.19
C ARG A 98 5.95 1.40 -14.01
N LEU A 99 5.91 2.73 -13.98
CA LEU A 99 5.04 3.54 -14.82
C LEU A 99 5.69 3.77 -16.20
N ARG A 100 4.88 3.74 -17.25
CA ARG A 100 5.27 4.00 -18.63
C ARG A 100 4.58 5.21 -19.23
#